data_AF-A0A4Y2CUS2-F1
#
_entry.id   AF-A0A4Y2CUS2-F1
#
_cell.length_a   1.000
_cell.length_b   1.000
_cell.length_c   1.000
_cell.angle_alpha   90.00
_cell.angle_beta   90.00
_cell.angle_gamma   90.00
#
_symmetry.space_group_name_H-M   'P 1'
#
loop_
_entity.id
_entity.type
_entity.pdbx_description
1 polymer ?
#
loop_
_entity_poly.entity_id
_entity_poly.type
_entity_poly.pdbx_seq_one_letter_code
_entity_poly.pdbx_strand_id
1 'polypeptide(L)'
;MARRLGTRITEIARLVGCSRSTVVSIHAKWINDGDTSSRRQGVSRPRAIKEKGRQRLFRLVKQNRRQTVAQLTAQYNAGPSASVSEYTVQRTLLDMRLCSRRPTRVHLLTKRHRQLRLQWAREHRDWTMDEWKRVDWSDESRFLIHHVDGHVRVRRLPGEQLLPSCTAGHTQAGGGGIMLCGTFSWALLDP
;
A
#
# COMPACT_ATOMS: atom_id res chain seq x y z
N MET A 1 13.38 -33.67 -27.36
CA MET A 1 14.71 -33.96 -27.93
C MET A 1 15.04 -35.45 -28.13
N ALA A 2 14.12 -36.43 -28.07
CA ALA A 2 14.48 -37.85 -28.29
C ALA A 2 13.61 -38.65 -29.28
N ARG A 3 12.57 -38.05 -29.89
CA ARG A 3 11.80 -38.72 -30.97
C ARG A 3 12.00 -38.16 -32.37
N ARG A 4 12.71 -37.05 -32.54
CA ARG A 4 13.25 -36.68 -33.85
C ARG A 4 14.32 -37.68 -34.35
N LEU A 5 14.82 -38.55 -33.48
CA LEU A 5 15.91 -39.50 -33.73
C LEU A 5 15.48 -40.98 -33.74
N GLY A 6 14.18 -41.32 -33.65
CA GLY A 6 13.70 -42.71 -33.78
C GLY A 6 14.11 -43.70 -32.67
N THR A 7 14.71 -43.24 -31.56
CA THR A 7 15.20 -44.13 -30.48
C THR A 7 14.08 -44.80 -29.69
N ARG A 8 14.28 -46.06 -29.26
CA ARG A 8 13.30 -46.83 -28.50
C ARG A 8 13.15 -46.27 -27.07
N ILE A 9 11.94 -46.29 -26.50
CA ILE A 9 11.65 -45.75 -25.15
C ILE A 9 12.54 -46.37 -24.07
N THR A 10 12.87 -47.65 -24.20
CA THR A 10 13.76 -48.38 -23.28
C THR A 10 15.20 -47.85 -23.30
N GLU A 11 15.67 -47.42 -24.47
CA GLU A 11 17.01 -46.86 -24.66
C GLU A 11 17.09 -45.45 -24.07
N ILE A 12 16.06 -44.63 -24.28
CA ILE A 12 15.91 -43.33 -23.64
C ILE A 12 15.89 -43.48 -22.11
N ALA A 13 15.17 -44.48 -21.59
CA ALA A 13 15.10 -44.74 -20.15
C ALA A 13 16.48 -45.11 -19.56
N ARG A 14 17.26 -45.94 -20.26
CA ARG A 14 18.64 -46.29 -19.88
C ARG A 14 19.59 -45.09 -19.95
N LEU A 15 19.52 -44.30 -21.02
CA LEU A 15 20.35 -43.11 -21.22
C LEU A 15 20.08 -42.04 -20.16
N VAL A 16 18.82 -41.84 -19.77
CA VAL A 16 18.40 -40.84 -18.77
C VAL A 16 18.45 -41.41 -17.34
N GLY A 17 18.77 -42.69 -17.16
CA GLY A 17 18.83 -43.34 -15.84
C GLY A 17 17.49 -43.34 -15.09
N CYS A 18 16.37 -43.32 -15.82
CA CYS A 18 15.01 -43.25 -15.26
C CYS A 18 14.21 -44.52 -15.58
N SER A 19 13.14 -44.77 -14.82
CA SER A 19 12.27 -45.91 -15.12
C SER A 19 11.56 -45.73 -16.46
N ARG A 20 11.30 -46.85 -17.16
CA ARG A 20 10.55 -46.85 -18.43
C ARG A 20 9.17 -46.20 -18.27
N SER A 21 8.49 -46.43 -17.14
CA SER A 21 7.18 -45.85 -16.85
C SER A 21 7.23 -44.33 -16.69
N THR A 22 8.30 -43.78 -16.09
CA THR A 22 8.54 -42.33 -16.03
C THR A 22 8.64 -41.72 -17.42
N VAL A 23 9.42 -42.35 -18.31
CA VAL A 23 9.58 -41.87 -19.70
C VAL A 23 8.26 -41.93 -20.46
N VAL A 24 7.48 -43.01 -20.31
CA VAL A 24 6.14 -43.14 -20.93
C VAL A 24 5.18 -42.08 -20.39
N SER A 25 5.15 -41.86 -19.08
CA SER A 25 4.29 -40.88 -18.42
C SER A 25 4.58 -39.45 -18.87
N ILE A 26 5.86 -39.06 -18.91
CA ILE A 26 6.29 -37.73 -19.39
C ILE A 26 5.97 -37.56 -20.88
N HIS A 27 6.19 -38.59 -21.68
CA HIS A 27 5.91 -38.55 -23.10
C HIS A 27 4.41 -38.45 -23.40
N ALA A 28 3.56 -39.20 -22.69
CA ALA A 28 2.11 -39.10 -22.79
C ALA A 28 1.63 -37.70 -22.37
N LYS A 29 2.17 -37.16 -21.27
CA LYS A 29 1.88 -35.80 -20.83
C LYS A 29 2.26 -34.75 -21.89
N TRP A 30 3.42 -34.91 -22.52
CA TRP A 30 3.84 -34.01 -23.59
C TRP A 30 2.94 -34.08 -24.83
N ILE A 31 2.48 -35.27 -25.22
CA ILE A 31 1.52 -35.41 -26.34
C ILE A 31 0.19 -34.74 -26.03
N ASN A 32 -0.32 -34.93 -24.81
CA ASN A 32 -1.66 -34.47 -24.45
C ASN A 32 -1.68 -32.98 -24.08
N ASP A 33 -0.69 -32.51 -23.33
CA ASP A 33 -0.68 -31.18 -22.72
C ASP A 33 0.36 -30.22 -23.34
N GLY A 34 1.24 -30.73 -24.23
CA GLY A 34 2.38 -29.97 -24.75
C GLY A 34 3.47 -29.66 -23.71
N ASP A 35 3.33 -30.14 -22.48
CA ASP A 35 4.18 -29.79 -21.34
C ASP A 35 4.87 -31.03 -20.75
N THR A 36 6.18 -30.92 -20.51
CA THR A 36 6.99 -31.92 -19.80
C THR A 36 7.29 -31.54 -18.35
N SER A 37 6.80 -30.40 -17.87
CA SER A 37 7.10 -29.90 -16.53
C SER A 37 6.52 -30.82 -15.45
N SER A 38 7.24 -30.96 -14.33
CA SER A 38 6.77 -31.67 -13.13
C SER A 38 5.80 -30.83 -12.30
N ARG A 39 5.43 -29.62 -12.74
CA ARG A 39 4.59 -28.69 -11.97
C ARG A 39 3.17 -29.23 -11.90
N ARG A 40 2.81 -29.78 -10.75
CA ARG A 40 1.40 -30.05 -10.41
C ARG A 40 0.77 -28.71 -10.02
N GLN A 41 -0.14 -28.19 -10.85
CA GLN A 41 -1.02 -27.11 -10.42
C GLN A 41 -1.94 -27.67 -9.32
N GLY A 42 -1.84 -27.16 -8.08
CA GLY A 42 -2.85 -27.43 -7.05
C GLY A 42 -2.42 -28.14 -5.76
N VAL A 43 -1.12 -28.34 -5.48
CA VAL A 43 -0.68 -28.98 -4.21
C VAL A 43 -0.19 -27.95 -3.18
N SER A 44 -0.98 -26.90 -2.94
CA SER A 44 -0.66 -25.94 -1.86
C SER A 44 -1.62 -26.11 -0.70
N ARG A 45 -1.09 -26.06 0.53
CA ARG A 45 -1.91 -26.05 1.74
C ARG A 45 -2.93 -24.90 1.67
N PRO A 46 -4.22 -25.14 1.95
CA PRO A 46 -5.21 -24.07 2.00
C PRO A 46 -4.79 -22.97 2.98
N ARG A 47 -5.04 -21.72 2.59
CA ARG A 47 -4.75 -20.56 3.44
C ARG A 47 -5.62 -20.61 4.70
N ALA A 48 -5.04 -20.30 5.86
CA ALA A 48 -5.77 -20.23 7.13
C ALA A 48 -6.90 -19.18 7.09
N ILE A 49 -6.66 -18.03 6.47
CA ILE A 49 -7.67 -17.00 6.24
C ILE A 49 -8.25 -17.17 4.83
N LYS A 50 -9.49 -17.65 4.76
CA LYS A 50 -10.30 -17.73 3.53
C LYS A 50 -10.78 -16.35 3.07
N GLU A 51 -11.41 -16.28 1.90
CA GLU A 51 -11.87 -15.01 1.30
C GLU A 51 -12.83 -14.21 2.20
N LYS A 52 -13.81 -14.86 2.85
CA LYS A 52 -14.69 -14.21 3.84
C LYS A 52 -13.90 -13.62 5.02
N GLY A 53 -12.85 -14.31 5.45
CA GLY A 53 -11.94 -13.83 6.50
C GLY A 53 -11.12 -12.63 6.03
N ARG A 54 -10.66 -12.61 4.78
CA ARG A 54 -9.98 -11.47 4.15
C ARG A 54 -10.88 -10.23 4.12
N GLN A 55 -12.13 -10.39 3.68
CA GLN A 55 -13.12 -9.29 3.67
C GLN A 55 -13.40 -8.75 5.07
N ARG A 56 -13.48 -9.62 6.08
CA ARG A 56 -13.62 -9.19 7.48
C ARG A 56 -12.38 -8.43 7.96
N LEU A 57 -11.18 -8.95 7.71
CA LEU A 57 -9.93 -8.31 8.07
C LEU A 57 -9.77 -6.93 7.39
N PHE A 58 -10.17 -6.83 6.12
CA PHE A 58 -10.19 -5.58 5.38
C PHE A 58 -11.12 -4.53 6.01
N ARG A 59 -12.32 -4.95 6.45
CA ARG A 59 -13.27 -4.08 7.17
C ARG A 59 -12.69 -3.58 8.50
N LEU A 60 -12.06 -4.45 9.29
CA LEU A 60 -11.39 -4.06 10.55
C LEU A 60 -10.32 -2.99 10.30
N VAL A 61 -9.48 -3.17 9.28
CA VAL A 61 -8.46 -2.18 8.92
C VAL A 61 -9.09 -0.85 8.50
N LYS A 62 -10.19 -0.86 7.74
CA LYS A 62 -10.88 0.38 7.34
C LYS A 62 -11.50 1.14 8.50
N GLN A 63 -11.99 0.44 9.53
CA GLN A 63 -12.55 1.06 10.74
C GLN A 63 -11.48 1.86 11.49
N ASN A 64 -10.28 1.29 11.66
CA ASN A 64 -9.17 2.01 12.26
C ASN A 64 -7.84 1.63 11.61
N ARG A 65 -7.41 2.48 10.68
CA ARG A 65 -6.18 2.28 9.90
C ARG A 65 -4.90 2.38 10.72
N ARG A 66 -4.96 2.87 11.97
CA ARG A 66 -3.79 3.07 12.85
C ARG A 66 -3.48 1.87 13.74
N GLN A 67 -4.32 0.82 13.70
CA GLN A 67 -4.13 -0.35 14.56
C GLN A 67 -2.88 -1.17 14.25
N THR A 68 -2.27 -1.69 15.31
CA THR A 68 -1.15 -2.63 15.22
C THR A 68 -1.61 -4.00 14.72
N VAL A 69 -0.67 -4.85 14.30
CA VAL A 69 -1.02 -6.22 13.88
C VAL A 69 -1.61 -7.00 15.06
N ALA A 70 -1.04 -6.84 16.26
CA ALA A 70 -1.55 -7.45 17.49
C ALA A 70 -3.01 -7.07 17.77
N GLN A 71 -3.34 -5.78 17.71
CA GLN A 71 -4.71 -5.29 17.90
C GLN A 71 -5.69 -5.83 16.85
N LEU A 72 -5.28 -5.84 15.58
CA LEU A 72 -6.08 -6.43 14.49
C LEU A 72 -6.28 -7.94 14.68
N THR A 73 -5.26 -8.64 15.18
CA THR A 73 -5.31 -10.08 15.44
C THR A 73 -6.24 -10.41 16.59
N ALA A 74 -6.15 -9.67 17.70
CA ALA A 74 -7.07 -9.79 18.82
C ALA A 74 -8.53 -9.55 18.39
N GLN A 75 -8.80 -8.50 17.63
CA GLN A 75 -10.15 -8.22 17.11
C GLN A 75 -10.63 -9.27 16.11
N TYR A 76 -9.74 -9.79 15.28
CA TYR A 76 -10.08 -10.87 14.37
C TYR A 76 -10.42 -12.15 15.16
N ASN A 77 -9.62 -12.52 16.15
CA ASN A 77 -9.82 -13.73 16.95
C ASN A 77 -11.01 -13.65 17.91
N ALA A 78 -11.48 -12.45 18.25
CA ALA A 78 -12.73 -12.26 19.01
C ALA A 78 -14.00 -12.64 18.22
N GLY A 79 -13.88 -12.97 16.94
CA GLY A 79 -15.01 -13.46 16.13
C GLY A 79 -15.15 -14.98 16.14
N PRO A 80 -16.21 -15.53 15.53
CA PRO A 80 -16.48 -16.98 15.48
C PRO A 80 -15.52 -17.77 14.57
N SER A 81 -14.42 -17.16 14.12
CA SER A 81 -13.46 -17.78 13.22
C SER A 81 -12.37 -18.50 14.00
N ALA A 82 -11.75 -19.51 13.37
CA ALA A 82 -10.54 -20.13 13.91
C ALA A 82 -9.50 -19.06 14.27
N SER A 83 -8.88 -19.21 15.44
CA SER A 83 -7.85 -18.29 15.89
C SER A 83 -6.65 -18.34 14.93
N VAL A 84 -6.14 -17.16 14.60
CA VAL A 84 -4.98 -16.99 13.72
C VAL A 84 -3.87 -16.27 14.45
N SER A 85 -2.63 -16.61 14.10
CA SER A 85 -1.45 -15.93 14.63
C SER A 85 -1.28 -14.54 14.00
N GLU A 86 -0.59 -13.65 14.71
CA GLU A 86 -0.24 -12.32 14.19
C GLU A 86 0.53 -12.41 12.87
N TYR A 87 1.44 -13.37 12.76
CA TYR A 87 2.20 -13.63 11.54
C TYR A 87 1.28 -13.92 10.34
N THR A 88 0.25 -14.73 10.55
CA THR A 88 -0.73 -15.07 9.51
C THR A 88 -1.52 -13.84 9.07
N VAL A 89 -1.93 -13.00 10.03
CA VAL A 89 -2.62 -11.74 9.76
C VAL A 89 -1.71 -10.80 8.97
N GLN A 90 -0.45 -10.64 9.38
CA GLN A 90 0.52 -9.79 8.69
C GLN A 90 0.75 -10.23 7.24
N ARG A 91 1.00 -11.53 7.00
CA ARG A 91 1.16 -12.07 5.65
C ARG A 91 -0.08 -11.84 4.80
N THR A 92 -1.26 -12.04 5.38
CA THR A 92 -2.53 -11.82 4.68
C THR A 92 -2.74 -10.34 4.33
N LEU A 93 -2.38 -9.41 5.22
CA LEU A 93 -2.43 -7.96 4.95
C LEU A 93 -1.50 -7.56 3.80
N LEU A 94 -0.27 -8.10 3.79
CA LEU A 94 0.70 -7.84 2.72
C LEU A 94 0.23 -8.40 1.38
N ASP A 95 -0.33 -9.61 1.36
CA ASP A 95 -0.93 -10.20 0.16
C ASP A 95 -2.11 -9.37 -0.37
N MET A 96 -2.87 -8.72 0.51
CA MET A 96 -3.93 -7.78 0.17
C MET A 96 -3.42 -6.36 -0.13
N ARG A 97 -2.09 -6.13 -0.17
CA ARG A 97 -1.44 -4.83 -0.39
C ARG A 97 -1.75 -3.75 0.66
N LEU A 98 -2.22 -4.15 1.85
CA LEU A 98 -2.45 -3.26 2.99
C LEU A 98 -1.16 -3.04 3.78
N CYS A 99 -0.29 -2.20 3.24
CA CYS A 99 1.02 -1.93 3.83
C CYS A 99 0.95 -0.84 4.91
N SER A 100 1.75 -1.00 5.96
CA SER A 100 1.94 0.03 6.98
C SER A 100 2.82 1.15 6.44
N ARG A 101 2.31 2.37 6.36
CA ARG A 101 2.97 3.56 5.82
C ARG A 101 2.87 4.74 6.80
N ARG A 102 3.72 5.75 6.63
CA ARG A 102 3.53 7.04 7.31
C ARG A 102 2.30 7.73 6.73
N PRO A 103 1.42 8.34 7.55
CA PRO A 103 0.34 9.17 7.08
C PRO A 103 0.88 10.33 6.26
N THR A 104 0.12 10.75 5.25
CA THR A 104 0.45 11.98 4.52
C THR A 104 0.12 13.16 5.43
N ARG A 105 1.09 14.06 5.65
CA ARG A 105 0.86 15.29 6.41
C ARG A 105 0.06 16.26 5.54
N VAL A 106 -1.05 16.75 6.06
CA VAL A 106 -1.93 17.69 5.37
C VAL A 106 -2.39 18.78 6.34
N HIS A 107 -2.71 19.96 5.81
CA HIS A 107 -3.42 20.98 6.56
C HIS A 107 -4.87 20.53 6.76
N LEU A 108 -5.33 20.48 8.02
CA LEU A 108 -6.71 20.12 8.33
C LEU A 108 -7.61 21.31 8.00
N LEU A 109 -8.15 21.31 6.78
CA LEU A 109 -9.11 22.32 6.34
C LEU A 109 -10.53 21.89 6.71
N THR A 110 -11.26 22.77 7.39
CA THR A 110 -12.71 22.65 7.60
C THR A 110 -13.45 22.78 6.27
N LYS A 111 -14.73 22.35 6.21
CA LYS A 111 -15.55 22.52 5.00
C LYS A 111 -15.62 23.99 4.56
N ARG A 112 -15.80 24.91 5.52
CA ARG A 112 -15.79 26.35 5.30
C ARG A 112 -14.46 26.83 4.72
N HIS A 113 -13.33 26.41 5.28
CA HIS A 113 -12.01 26.79 4.75
C HIS A 113 -11.83 26.34 3.30
N ARG A 114 -12.29 25.13 2.96
CA ARG A 114 -12.22 24.62 1.57
C ARG A 114 -13.06 25.44 0.61
N GLN A 115 -14.28 25.82 1.01
CA GLN A 115 -15.16 26.65 0.20
C GLN A 115 -14.57 28.03 -0.03
N LEU A 116 -14.11 28.71 1.03
CA LEU A 116 -13.48 30.03 0.92
C LEU A 116 -12.22 30.00 0.04
N ARG A 117 -11.35 29.00 0.22
CA ARG A 117 -10.16 28.86 -0.63
C ARG A 117 -10.49 28.61 -2.09
N LEU A 118 -11.51 27.79 -2.36
CA LEU A 118 -11.95 27.52 -3.73
C LEU A 118 -12.59 28.76 -4.37
N GLN A 119 -13.40 29.50 -3.61
CA GLN A 119 -14.01 30.74 -4.06
C GLN A 119 -12.94 31.77 -4.39
N TRP A 120 -12.01 32.00 -3.47
CA TRP A 120 -10.89 32.92 -3.68
C TRP A 120 -10.08 32.54 -4.92
N ALA A 121 -9.73 31.26 -5.09
CA ALA A 121 -9.01 30.78 -6.28
C ALA A 121 -9.78 30.97 -7.59
N ARG A 122 -11.12 30.95 -7.55
CA ARG A 122 -11.97 31.22 -8.73
C ARG A 122 -12.03 32.71 -9.05
N GLU A 123 -12.22 33.54 -8.04
CA GLU A 123 -12.26 35.01 -8.17
C GLU A 123 -10.94 35.57 -8.73
N HIS A 124 -9.81 34.94 -8.39
CA HIS A 124 -8.47 35.39 -8.76
C HIS A 124 -7.85 34.56 -9.89
N ARG A 125 -8.63 33.69 -10.55
CA ARG A 125 -8.12 32.77 -11.58
C ARG A 125 -7.55 33.51 -12.79
N ASP A 126 -8.24 34.57 -13.21
CA ASP A 126 -7.95 35.30 -14.45
C ASP A 126 -7.20 36.61 -14.16
N TRP A 127 -6.64 36.75 -12.96
CA TRP A 127 -5.82 37.91 -12.58
C TRP A 127 -4.56 37.99 -13.44
N THR A 128 -4.32 39.19 -13.92
CA THR A 128 -3.13 39.59 -14.69
C THR A 128 -1.90 39.68 -13.79
N MET A 129 -0.71 39.66 -14.41
CA MET A 129 0.55 39.80 -13.66
C MET A 129 0.61 41.11 -12.87
N ASP A 130 0.09 42.21 -13.41
CA ASP A 130 0.11 43.50 -12.70
C ASP A 130 -0.87 43.54 -11.53
N GLU A 131 -1.93 42.72 -11.55
CA GLU A 131 -2.77 42.48 -10.37
C GLU A 131 -2.02 41.67 -9.31
N TRP A 132 -1.31 40.61 -9.70
CA TRP A 132 -0.49 39.83 -8.77
C TRP A 132 0.64 40.65 -8.13
N LYS A 133 1.24 41.59 -8.85
CA LYS A 133 2.29 42.49 -8.33
C LYS A 133 1.82 43.37 -7.18
N ARG A 134 0.51 43.62 -7.06
CA ARG A 134 -0.09 44.42 -5.99
C ARG A 134 -0.39 43.61 -4.73
N VAL A 135 -0.15 42.30 -4.74
CA VAL A 135 -0.41 41.42 -3.59
C VAL A 135 0.83 41.34 -2.71
N ASP A 136 0.66 41.71 -1.45
CA ASP A 136 1.61 41.41 -0.39
C ASP A 136 1.23 40.09 0.30
N TRP A 137 2.20 39.20 0.41
CA TRP A 137 2.04 37.93 1.10
C TRP A 137 2.65 38.01 2.49
N SER A 138 1.92 37.55 3.48
CA SER A 138 2.44 37.31 4.82
C SER A 138 2.19 35.86 5.20
N ASP A 139 3.17 35.24 5.85
CA ASP A 139 3.00 33.92 6.44
C ASP A 139 3.73 33.83 7.78
N GLU A 140 3.21 32.94 8.62
CA GLU A 140 3.75 32.66 9.94
C GLU A 140 4.22 31.21 9.98
N SER A 141 5.54 31.04 10.01
CA SER A 141 6.17 29.73 10.06
C SER A 141 6.68 29.43 11.46
N ARG A 142 6.23 28.29 12.02
CA ARG A 142 6.72 27.78 13.31
C ARG A 142 7.81 26.73 13.08
N PHE A 143 9.00 27.01 13.59
CA PHE A 143 10.13 26.07 13.64
C PHE A 143 10.15 25.38 15.00
N LEU A 144 10.05 24.06 15.01
CA LEU A 144 10.07 23.28 16.26
C LEU A 144 11.53 23.01 16.68
N ILE A 145 11.85 23.28 17.95
CA ILE A 145 13.18 23.01 18.53
C ILE A 145 13.40 21.51 18.71
N HIS A 146 12.32 20.75 18.93
CA HIS A 146 12.34 19.29 19.04
C HIS A 146 11.42 18.66 17.99
N HIS A 147 11.87 17.56 17.38
CA HIS A 147 11.05 16.79 16.46
C HIS A 147 9.91 16.10 17.22
N VAL A 148 8.66 16.36 16.82
CA VAL A 148 7.53 15.56 17.30
C VAL A 148 7.60 14.21 16.59
N ASP A 149 7.90 13.16 17.35
CA ASP A 149 8.11 11.82 16.83
C ASP A 149 6.90 11.31 16.03
N GLY A 150 7.12 11.17 14.71
CA GLY A 150 6.12 10.76 13.72
C GLY A 150 5.83 9.26 13.71
N HIS A 151 5.82 8.59 14.87
CA HIS A 151 5.61 7.14 14.98
C HIS A 151 4.18 6.68 14.64
N VAL A 152 3.27 7.60 14.31
CA VAL A 152 1.95 7.24 13.79
C VAL A 152 2.11 6.56 12.42
N ARG A 153 1.59 5.35 12.29
CA ARG A 153 1.51 4.62 11.03
C ARG A 153 0.06 4.33 10.67
N VAL A 154 -0.22 4.26 9.38
CA VAL A 154 -1.53 3.88 8.84
C VAL A 154 -1.36 2.73 7.86
N ARG A 155 -2.26 1.75 7.91
CA ARG A 155 -2.37 0.72 6.86
C ARG A 155 -3.30 1.21 5.76
N ARG A 156 -2.76 1.28 4.54
CA ARG A 156 -3.48 1.76 3.36
C ARG A 156 -3.07 1.01 2.10
N LEU A 157 -4.00 0.92 1.16
CA LEU A 157 -3.71 0.49 -0.20
C LEU A 157 -2.92 1.59 -0.95
N PRO A 158 -2.23 1.23 -2.04
CA PRO A 158 -1.77 2.21 -3.02
C PRO A 158 -2.95 3.09 -3.49
N GLY A 159 -2.74 4.41 -3.62
CA GLY A 159 -3.77 5.38 -4.04
C GLY A 159 -4.61 5.96 -2.89
N GLU A 160 -4.70 5.31 -1.74
CA GLU A 160 -5.50 5.79 -0.60
C GLU A 160 -4.80 6.89 0.23
N GLN A 161 -3.82 7.58 -0.34
CA GLN A 161 -2.89 8.41 0.43
C GLN A 161 -3.54 9.64 1.05
N LEU A 162 -4.47 10.26 0.31
CA LEU A 162 -5.17 11.49 0.67
C LEU A 162 -6.53 11.24 1.35
N LEU A 163 -6.87 9.98 1.65
CA LEU A 163 -8.07 9.70 2.43
C LEU A 163 -7.93 10.32 3.83
N PRO A 164 -8.99 10.93 4.39
CA PRO A 164 -8.92 11.53 5.72
C PRO A 164 -8.40 10.58 6.82
N SER A 165 -8.73 9.29 6.73
CA SER A 165 -8.27 8.24 7.66
C SER A 165 -6.80 7.81 7.46
N CYS A 166 -6.17 8.22 6.35
CA CYS A 166 -4.78 7.96 5.99
C CYS A 166 -3.89 9.21 6.12
N THR A 167 -4.47 10.36 6.44
CA THR A 167 -3.76 11.62 6.63
C THR A 167 -3.55 11.94 8.11
N ALA A 168 -2.53 12.72 8.41
CA ALA A 168 -2.34 13.34 9.71
C ALA A 168 -2.34 14.85 9.53
N GLY A 169 -3.06 15.55 10.41
CA GLY A 169 -2.97 17.00 10.48
C GLY A 169 -1.59 17.45 10.93
N HIS A 170 -1.18 18.63 10.48
CA HIS A 170 -0.21 19.40 11.24
C HIS A 170 -0.87 19.80 12.58
N THR A 171 -0.55 19.08 13.65
CA THR A 171 -0.94 19.48 15.00
C THR A 171 0.04 20.55 15.48
N GLN A 172 -0.45 21.75 15.81
CA GLN A 172 0.37 22.87 16.30
C GLN A 172 0.81 22.73 17.78
N ALA A 173 0.65 21.58 18.42
CA ALA A 173 0.74 21.49 19.87
C ALA A 173 2.09 20.96 20.40
N GLY A 174 2.69 21.71 21.32
CA GLY A 174 3.34 21.17 22.53
C GLY A 174 4.86 21.28 22.65
N GLY A 175 5.59 21.37 21.54
CA GLY A 175 7.05 21.54 21.58
C GLY A 175 7.43 23.01 21.49
N GLY A 176 8.32 23.48 22.38
CA GLY A 176 8.95 24.79 22.25
C GLY A 176 9.39 25.03 20.81
N GLY A 177 8.98 26.15 20.23
CA GLY A 177 9.19 26.45 18.84
C GLY A 177 9.28 27.95 18.63
N ILE A 178 10.14 28.36 17.72
CA ILE A 178 10.31 29.75 17.33
C ILE A 178 9.28 30.04 16.25
N MET A 179 8.57 31.15 16.41
CA MET A 179 7.58 31.65 15.47
C MET A 179 8.24 32.77 14.68
N LEU A 180 8.27 32.62 13.36
CA LEU A 180 8.86 33.60 12.46
C LEU A 180 7.77 34.08 11.51
N CYS A 181 7.55 35.39 11.51
CA CYS A 181 6.65 36.05 10.57
C CYS A 181 7.48 36.70 9.49
N GLY A 182 7.12 36.46 8.23
CA GLY A 182 7.74 37.09 7.09
C GLY A 182 6.68 37.70 6.20
N THR A 183 7.04 38.79 5.55
CA THR A 183 6.27 39.36 4.45
C THR A 183 7.12 39.36 3.18
N PHE A 184 6.50 39.08 2.05
CA PHE A 184 7.15 39.19 0.75
C PHE A 184 6.15 39.70 -0.27
N SER A 185 6.64 40.52 -1.18
CA SER A 185 5.88 41.10 -2.27
C SER A 185 6.69 40.95 -3.55
N TRP A 186 6.06 41.22 -4.69
CA TRP A 186 6.77 41.17 -5.97
C TRP A 186 8.03 42.04 -5.98
N ALA A 187 7.95 43.26 -5.42
CA ALA A 187 9.07 44.20 -5.38
C ALA A 187 10.27 43.72 -4.53
N LEU A 188 10.07 42.76 -3.63
CA LEU A 188 11.11 42.17 -2.78
C LEU A 188 11.71 40.89 -3.37
N LEU A 189 11.13 40.37 -4.45
CA LEU A 189 11.51 39.09 -5.08
C LEU A 189 12.21 39.24 -6.44
N ASP A 190 12.30 40.46 -6.99
CA ASP A 190 13.09 40.73 -8.20
C ASP A 190 14.61 40.66 -7.86
N PRO A 191 15.47 40.07 -8.73
CA PRO A 191 16.93 40.01 -8.53
C PRO A 191 17.63 41.37 -8.57
#